data_AF-A0A382U2M5-F1
#
_entry.id   AF-A0A382U2M5-F1
#
_cell.length_a   1.000
_cell.length_b   1.000
_cell.length_c   1.000
_cell.angle_alpha   90.00
_cell.angle_beta   90.00
_cell.angle_gamma   90.00
#
_symmetry.space_group_name_H-M   'P 1'
#
loop_
_entity.id
_entity.type
_entity.pdbx_description
1 polymer ?
#
loop_
_entity_poly.entity_id
_entity_poly.type
_entity_poly.pdbx_seq_one_letter_code
_entity_poly.pdbx_strand_id
1 'polypeptide(L)'
;SFWERTIQPVIFGFIVALTRFKRIHSDEHPDAMGFGAFLLFKKMTYQQFGGHARVKDEVLEDVVLARQVKRAGGSILIADAKTLFSIRMYHSFEEIWSGWRKNMFIALKRSVLRTLYYICAILGFVVTPYLVILADLWVAMGMGWTALSLAGLMMVLITGAALCDELAMERRYVFMFPLGAVVMALIMLNSMFQILILQQTEWRGRVYKEG
;
A
#
# COMPACT_ATOMS: atom_id res chain seq x y z
N SER A 1 -11.07 11.38 7.36
CA SER A 1 -12.39 10.77 7.67
C SER A 1 -12.20 9.51 8.53
N PHE A 2 -13.26 8.90 9.08
CA PHE A 2 -13.14 7.63 9.82
C PHE A 2 -12.47 6.53 8.99
N TRP A 3 -12.93 6.37 7.74
CA TRP A 3 -12.39 5.38 6.80
C TRP A 3 -10.93 5.64 6.42
N GLU A 4 -10.56 6.91 6.24
CA GLU A 4 -9.17 7.29 5.98
C GLU A 4 -8.25 6.86 7.13
N ARG A 5 -8.62 7.17 8.37
CA ARG A 5 -7.85 6.80 9.58
C ARG A 5 -7.84 5.30 9.88
N THR A 6 -8.74 4.54 9.26
CA THR A 6 -8.85 3.09 9.43
C THR A 6 -8.07 2.33 8.36
N ILE A 7 -8.16 2.75 7.09
CA ILE A 7 -7.67 1.99 5.94
C ILE A 7 -6.28 2.47 5.50
N GLN A 8 -6.06 3.78 5.41
CA GLN A 8 -4.79 4.34 4.90
C GLN A 8 -3.56 3.90 5.70
N PRO A 9 -3.60 3.79 7.04
CA PRO A 9 -2.41 3.39 7.79
C PRO A 9 -1.98 1.97 7.42
N VAL A 10 -2.94 1.04 7.33
CA VAL A 10 -2.65 -0.35 6.94
C VAL A 10 -2.06 -0.41 5.53
N ILE A 11 -2.59 0.37 4.59
CA ILE A 11 -2.05 0.45 3.22
C ILE A 11 -0.65 1.06 3.21
N PHE A 12 -0.42 2.14 3.97
CA PHE A 12 0.89 2.77 4.06
C PHE A 12 1.91 1.82 4.68
N GLY A 13 1.56 1.13 5.77
CA GLY A 13 2.39 0.11 6.40
C GLY A 13 2.73 -1.02 5.42
N PHE A 14 1.76 -1.46 4.62
CA PHE A 14 1.99 -2.44 3.56
C PHE A 14 2.97 -1.93 2.49
N ILE A 15 2.79 -0.70 2.01
CA ILE A 15 3.68 -0.08 1.02
C ILE A 15 5.10 -0.01 1.59
N VAL A 16 5.26 0.49 2.82
CA VAL A 16 6.56 0.58 3.50
C VAL A 16 7.19 -0.80 3.66
N ALA A 17 6.42 -1.82 4.05
CA ALA A 17 6.92 -3.19 4.19
C ALA A 17 7.40 -3.81 2.86
N LEU A 18 6.78 -3.44 1.74
CA LEU A 18 7.20 -3.91 0.42
C LEU A 18 8.30 -3.07 -0.22
N THR A 19 8.43 -1.80 0.19
CA THR A 19 9.34 -0.84 -0.42
C THR A 19 10.75 -1.01 0.12
N ARG A 20 11.68 -1.35 -0.77
CA ARG A 20 13.11 -1.44 -0.43
C ARG A 20 13.79 -0.11 -0.71
N PHE A 21 13.62 0.86 0.19
CA PHE A 21 14.16 2.23 0.02
C PHE A 21 15.64 2.27 -0.37
N LYS A 22 16.48 1.47 0.30
CA LYS A 22 17.92 1.37 -0.01
C LYS A 22 18.20 1.00 -1.48
N ARG A 23 17.37 0.14 -2.08
CA ARG A 23 17.51 -0.27 -3.48
C ARG A 23 17.03 0.82 -4.43
N ILE A 24 15.96 1.50 -4.08
CA ILE A 24 15.43 2.61 -4.89
C ILE A 24 16.42 3.78 -4.91
N HIS A 25 17.09 4.06 -3.78
CA HIS A 25 18.13 5.09 -3.69
C HIS A 25 19.44 4.70 -4.37
N SER A 26 19.69 3.42 -4.65
CA SER A 26 20.91 2.94 -5.32
C SER A 26 20.80 3.04 -6.84
N ASP A 27 21.81 3.60 -7.49
CA ASP A 27 21.85 3.75 -8.95
C ASP A 27 22.10 2.43 -9.69
N GLU A 28 22.58 1.41 -8.98
CA GLU A 28 22.90 0.09 -9.52
C GLU A 28 21.69 -0.85 -9.56
N HIS A 29 20.60 -0.53 -8.85
CA HIS A 29 19.43 -1.39 -8.79
C HIS A 29 18.27 -0.82 -9.63
N PRO A 30 17.58 -1.65 -10.44
CA PRO A 30 16.46 -1.20 -11.28
C PRO A 30 15.16 -0.94 -10.50
N ASP A 31 15.17 -1.04 -9.17
CA ASP A 31 13.97 -0.84 -8.36
C ASP A 31 13.64 0.65 -8.37
N ALA A 32 12.39 0.97 -8.70
CA ALA A 32 11.92 2.34 -8.80
C ALA A 32 10.51 2.45 -8.23
N MET A 33 10.26 3.58 -7.58
CA MET A 33 8.97 3.92 -7.02
C MET A 33 8.74 5.41 -7.21
N GLY A 34 7.51 5.76 -7.54
CA GLY A 34 7.03 7.13 -7.57
C GLY A 34 5.85 7.26 -6.62
N PHE A 35 5.61 8.48 -6.16
CA PHE A 35 4.39 8.82 -5.44
C PHE A 35 3.80 10.07 -6.09
N GLY A 36 2.72 9.89 -6.84
CA GLY A 36 2.13 10.93 -7.70
C GLY A 36 1.65 12.18 -6.96
N ALA A 37 1.65 12.20 -5.63
CA ALA A 37 1.28 13.37 -4.86
C ALA A 37 2.32 14.51 -4.98
N PHE A 38 3.62 14.18 -5.09
CA PHE A 38 4.66 15.16 -5.35
C PHE A 38 5.87 14.51 -6.02
N LEU A 39 6.23 14.98 -7.21
CA LEU A 39 7.41 14.54 -7.95
C LEU A 39 8.22 15.75 -8.40
N LEU A 40 9.53 15.73 -8.13
CA LEU A 40 10.45 16.78 -8.54
C LEU A 40 11.52 16.20 -9.48
N PHE A 41 11.70 16.84 -10.62
CA PHE A 41 12.67 16.42 -11.64
C PHE A 41 13.54 17.59 -12.06
N LYS A 42 14.80 17.30 -12.42
CA LYS A 42 15.60 18.25 -13.21
C LYS A 42 14.92 18.42 -14.57
N LYS A 43 14.75 19.68 -15.01
CA LYS A 43 14.05 20.03 -16.26
C LYS A 43 14.59 19.25 -17.47
N MET A 44 15.92 19.20 -17.63
CA MET A 44 16.57 18.49 -18.74
C MET A 44 16.24 16.99 -18.73
N THR A 45 16.36 16.33 -17.58
CA THR A 45 16.03 14.91 -17.42
C THR A 45 14.56 14.65 -17.74
N TYR A 46 13.65 15.50 -17.23
CA TYR A 46 12.22 15.38 -17.48
C TYR A 46 11.86 15.48 -18.97
N GLN A 47 12.52 16.39 -19.70
CA GLN A 47 12.34 16.55 -21.14
C GLN A 47 12.94 15.39 -21.94
N GLN A 48 14.09 14.85 -21.53
CA GLN A 48 14.77 13.74 -22.23
C GLN A 48 13.91 12.48 -22.36
N PHE A 49 13.14 12.13 -21.32
CA PHE A 49 12.22 10.98 -21.40
C PHE A 49 10.81 11.36 -21.88
N GLY A 50 10.57 12.61 -22.30
CA GLY A 50 9.29 13.07 -22.85
C GLY A 50 8.22 13.46 -21.80
N GLY A 51 8.59 13.52 -20.52
CA GLY A 51 7.69 13.94 -19.44
C GLY A 51 6.43 13.07 -19.29
N HIS A 52 5.39 13.66 -18.71
CA HIS A 52 4.09 13.00 -18.52
C HIS A 52 3.37 12.65 -19.83
N ALA A 53 3.72 13.28 -20.96
CA ALA A 53 3.13 12.95 -22.26
C ALA A 53 3.40 11.48 -22.65
N ARG A 54 4.53 10.91 -22.21
CA ARG A 54 4.92 9.52 -22.49
C ARG A 54 4.18 8.49 -21.64
N VAL A 55 3.60 8.88 -20.51
CA VAL A 55 2.96 7.99 -19.53
C VAL A 55 1.47 8.29 -19.34
N LYS A 56 0.88 9.10 -20.22
CA LYS A 56 -0.53 9.53 -20.13
C LYS A 56 -1.53 8.36 -20.12
N ASP A 57 -1.15 7.24 -20.74
CA ASP A 57 -1.95 6.03 -20.88
C ASP A 57 -1.61 4.98 -19.79
N GLU A 58 -0.74 5.32 -18.85
CA GLU A 58 -0.33 4.44 -17.75
C GLU A 58 -1.15 4.73 -16.49
N VAL A 59 -1.67 3.68 -15.84
CA VAL A 59 -2.40 3.81 -14.58
C VAL A 59 -1.49 4.24 -13.41
N LEU A 60 -0.25 3.74 -13.42
CA LEU A 60 0.82 4.02 -12.46
C LEU A 60 1.90 4.89 -13.11
N GLU A 61 1.47 6.05 -13.63
CA GLU A 61 2.32 7.01 -14.34
C GLU A 61 3.58 7.39 -13.55
N ASP A 62 3.45 7.59 -12.25
CA ASP A 62 4.52 7.95 -11.31
C ASP A 62 5.60 6.87 -11.20
N VAL A 63 5.20 5.60 -11.07
CA VAL A 63 6.12 4.45 -11.02
C VAL A 63 6.77 4.22 -12.40
N VAL A 64 6.05 4.46 -13.49
CA VAL A 64 6.62 4.35 -14.85
C VAL A 64 7.66 5.45 -15.07
N LEU A 65 7.38 6.70 -14.70
CA LEU A 65 8.34 7.81 -14.76
C LEU A 65 9.59 7.51 -13.96
N ALA A 66 9.44 7.02 -12.72
CA ALA A 66 10.56 6.59 -11.89
C ALA A 66 11.41 5.51 -12.59
N ARG A 67 10.79 4.49 -13.19
CA ARG A 67 11.52 3.46 -13.95
C ARG A 67 12.28 4.03 -15.15
N GLN A 68 11.73 5.02 -15.84
CA GLN A 68 12.41 5.66 -16.96
C GLN A 68 13.65 6.44 -16.50
N VAL A 69 13.57 7.12 -15.35
CA VAL A 69 14.75 7.79 -14.76
C VAL A 69 15.86 6.78 -14.48
N LYS A 70 15.57 5.65 -13.84
CA LYS A 70 16.57 4.58 -13.60
C LYS A 70 17.15 4.03 -14.91
N ARG A 71 16.31 3.79 -15.92
CA ARG A 71 16.76 3.28 -17.23
C ARG A 71 17.66 4.27 -17.98
N ALA A 72 17.49 5.57 -17.75
CA ALA A 72 18.35 6.61 -18.29
C ALA A 72 19.64 6.82 -17.50
N GLY A 73 19.93 5.97 -16.50
CA GLY A 73 21.10 6.09 -15.61
C GLY A 73 20.96 7.19 -14.56
N GLY A 74 19.75 7.68 -14.31
CA GLY A 74 19.46 8.69 -13.29
C GLY A 74 19.23 8.09 -11.90
N SER A 75 19.45 8.91 -10.87
CA SER A 75 19.20 8.57 -9.47
C SER A 75 17.81 9.00 -9.02
N ILE A 76 17.28 8.30 -8.00
CA ILE A 76 15.98 8.60 -7.40
C ILE A 76 16.15 8.70 -5.89
N LEU A 77 15.60 9.76 -5.32
CA LEU A 77 15.51 9.96 -3.88
C LEU A 77 14.05 10.00 -3.45
N ILE A 78 13.66 9.06 -2.60
CA ILE A 78 12.43 9.18 -1.80
C ILE A 78 12.82 9.90 -0.50
N ALA A 79 12.19 11.05 -0.25
CA ALA A 79 12.41 11.86 0.94
C ALA A 79 11.09 12.02 1.71
N ASP A 80 11.19 12.04 3.04
CA ASP A 80 10.07 12.41 3.90
C ASP A 80 9.90 13.93 3.89
N ALA A 81 8.73 14.40 3.47
CA ALA A 81 8.38 15.81 3.36
C ALA A 81 7.20 16.22 4.26
N LYS A 82 6.92 15.45 5.33
CA LYS A 82 5.81 15.70 6.27
C LYS A 82 5.78 17.11 6.86
N THR A 83 6.93 17.78 7.01
CA THR A 83 7.03 19.14 7.54
C THR A 83 6.86 20.23 6.47
N LEU A 84 6.92 19.88 5.19
CA LEU A 84 6.87 20.81 4.07
C LEU A 84 5.49 20.82 3.39
N PHE A 85 4.85 19.66 3.26
CA PHE A 85 3.58 19.52 2.55
C PHE A 85 2.62 18.60 3.31
N SER A 86 1.34 18.94 3.26
CA SER A 86 0.25 18.08 3.73
C SER A 86 -0.69 17.80 2.56
N ILE A 87 -1.04 16.53 2.37
CA ILE A 87 -1.89 16.10 1.26
C ILE A 87 -2.98 15.20 1.83
N ARG A 88 -4.22 15.51 1.43
CA ARG A 88 -5.36 14.65 1.69
C ARG A 88 -5.76 13.96 0.39
N MET A 89 -5.40 12.68 0.25
CA MET A 89 -5.61 11.94 -1.00
C MET A 89 -7.08 11.61 -1.29
N TYR A 90 -7.87 11.38 -0.24
CA TYR A 90 -9.24 10.89 -0.37
C TYR A 90 -10.17 11.50 0.68
N HIS A 91 -11.41 11.78 0.27
CA HIS A 91 -12.43 12.41 1.11
C HIS A 91 -13.47 11.41 1.60
N SER A 92 -13.72 10.31 0.86
CA SER A 92 -14.75 9.30 1.16
C SER A 92 -14.22 7.86 1.09
N PHE A 93 -15.00 6.91 1.59
CA PHE A 93 -14.69 5.48 1.44
C PHE A 93 -14.65 5.05 -0.03
N GLU A 94 -15.58 5.55 -0.84
CA GLU A 94 -15.68 5.23 -2.27
C GLU A 94 -14.44 5.71 -3.04
N GLU A 95 -13.91 6.88 -2.70
CA GLU A 95 -12.67 7.39 -3.28
C GLU A 95 -11.46 6.54 -2.86
N ILE A 96 -11.37 6.12 -1.60
CA ILE A 96 -10.31 5.21 -1.11
C ILE A 96 -10.40 3.88 -1.87
N TRP A 97 -11.60 3.31 -1.96
CA TRP A 97 -11.86 2.04 -2.62
C TRP A 97 -11.46 2.10 -4.09
N SER A 98 -12.01 3.06 -4.85
CA SER A 98 -11.75 3.21 -6.28
C SER A 98 -10.27 3.56 -6.55
N GLY A 99 -9.67 4.40 -5.71
CA GLY A 99 -8.26 4.82 -5.79
C GLY A 99 -7.27 3.69 -5.60
N TRP A 100 -7.46 2.86 -4.58
CA TRP A 100 -6.56 1.73 -4.34
C TRP A 100 -6.86 0.53 -5.23
N ARG A 101 -8.13 0.30 -5.60
CA ARG A 101 -8.54 -0.78 -6.52
C ARG A 101 -7.78 -0.75 -7.83
N LYS A 102 -7.50 0.43 -8.42
CA LYS A 102 -6.77 0.50 -9.69
C LYS A 102 -5.28 0.15 -9.56
N ASN A 103 -4.71 0.36 -8.36
CA ASN A 103 -3.25 0.28 -8.15
C ASN A 103 -2.82 -1.11 -7.66
N MET A 104 -3.60 -1.75 -6.80
CA MET A 104 -3.14 -2.88 -5.96
C MET A 104 -2.64 -4.08 -6.77
N PHE A 105 -3.42 -4.59 -7.73
CA PHE A 105 -3.02 -5.76 -8.51
C PHE A 105 -1.86 -5.45 -9.47
N ILE A 106 -1.83 -4.24 -10.05
CA ILE A 106 -0.74 -3.78 -10.92
C ILE A 106 0.56 -3.64 -10.11
N ALA A 107 0.51 -3.08 -8.90
CA ALA A 107 1.64 -2.97 -7.99
C ALA A 107 2.23 -4.34 -7.62
N LEU A 108 1.39 -5.38 -7.55
CA LEU A 108 1.78 -6.77 -7.32
C LEU A 108 2.17 -7.53 -8.60
N LYS A 109 2.51 -6.79 -9.66
CA LYS A 109 2.94 -7.33 -10.97
C LYS A 109 1.91 -8.29 -11.57
N ARG A 110 0.61 -8.06 -11.31
CA ARG A 110 -0.52 -8.87 -11.81
C ARG A 110 -0.43 -10.35 -11.47
N SER A 111 0.26 -10.68 -10.37
CA SER A 111 0.42 -12.07 -9.95
C SER A 111 -0.66 -12.45 -8.94
N VAL A 112 -1.50 -13.42 -9.31
CA VAL A 112 -2.51 -14.02 -8.42
C VAL A 112 -1.85 -14.57 -7.16
N LEU A 113 -0.78 -15.36 -7.32
CA LEU A 113 -0.05 -15.97 -6.21
C LEU A 113 0.47 -14.91 -5.22
N ARG A 114 1.08 -13.82 -5.72
CA ARG A 114 1.56 -12.73 -4.86
C ARG A 114 0.41 -12.04 -4.14
N THR A 115 -0.71 -11.81 -4.84
CA THR A 115 -1.89 -11.14 -4.29
C THR A 115 -2.48 -11.96 -3.15
N LEU A 116 -2.71 -13.26 -3.36
CA LEU A 116 -3.21 -14.16 -2.33
C LEU A 116 -2.23 -14.29 -1.16
N TYR A 117 -0.92 -14.43 -1.45
CA TYR A 117 0.11 -14.47 -0.41
C TYR A 117 0.05 -13.23 0.50
N TYR A 118 -0.02 -12.02 -0.07
CA TYR A 118 -0.05 -10.80 0.73
C TYR A 118 -1.38 -10.59 1.47
N ILE A 119 -2.52 -11.02 0.89
CA ILE A 119 -3.79 -11.06 1.62
C ILE A 119 -3.66 -11.96 2.85
N CYS A 120 -3.18 -13.18 2.67
CA CYS A 120 -2.99 -14.12 3.76
C CYS A 120 -1.97 -13.62 4.78
N ALA A 121 -0.88 -12.96 4.36
CA ALA A 121 0.13 -12.41 5.25
C ALA A 121 -0.42 -11.25 6.10
N ILE A 122 -1.17 -10.32 5.49
CA ILE A 122 -1.74 -9.17 6.20
C ILE A 122 -2.83 -9.62 7.17
N LEU A 123 -3.77 -10.45 6.72
CA LEU A 123 -4.81 -10.99 7.59
C LEU A 123 -4.21 -11.90 8.67
N GLY A 124 -3.22 -12.71 8.29
CA GLY A 124 -2.48 -13.59 9.19
C GLY A 124 -1.77 -12.81 10.30
N PHE A 125 -1.11 -11.72 9.96
CA PHE A 125 -0.42 -10.88 10.93
C PHE A 125 -1.40 -10.08 11.81
N VAL A 126 -2.38 -9.42 11.20
CA VAL A 126 -3.24 -8.46 11.92
C VAL A 126 -4.42 -9.13 12.61
N VAL A 127 -5.04 -10.14 12.02
CA VAL A 127 -6.32 -10.71 12.49
C VAL A 127 -6.12 -11.96 13.35
N THR A 128 -5.12 -12.80 13.05
CA THR A 128 -4.90 -14.08 13.76
C THR A 128 -4.77 -13.92 15.28
N PRO A 129 -4.02 -12.94 15.84
CA PRO A 129 -3.91 -12.81 17.28
C PRO A 129 -5.27 -12.64 17.98
N TYR A 130 -6.20 -11.92 17.35
CA TYR A 130 -7.55 -11.73 17.86
C TYR A 130 -8.36 -13.03 17.80
N LEU A 131 -8.29 -13.76 16.67
CA LEU A 131 -9.01 -15.03 16.51
C LEU A 131 -8.53 -16.10 17.47
N VAL A 132 -7.22 -16.18 17.72
CA VAL A 132 -6.64 -17.16 18.64
C VAL A 132 -7.05 -16.86 20.09
N ILE A 133 -7.04 -15.59 20.51
CA ILE A 133 -7.52 -15.20 21.84
C ILE A 133 -9.01 -15.55 22.00
N LEU A 134 -9.84 -15.25 21.00
CA LEU A 134 -11.26 -15.61 21.03
C LEU A 134 -11.47 -17.12 21.07
N ALA A 135 -10.70 -17.89 20.30
CA ALA A 135 -10.80 -19.35 20.30
C ALA A 135 -10.34 -19.96 21.64
N ASP A 136 -9.28 -19.42 22.25
CA ASP A 136 -8.79 -19.89 23.55
C ASP A 136 -9.81 -19.65 24.66
N LEU A 137 -10.53 -18.52 24.65
CA LEU A 137 -11.62 -18.25 25.59
C LEU A 137 -12.76 -19.28 25.50
N TRP A 138 -12.95 -19.92 24.34
CA TRP A 138 -14.00 -20.93 24.12
C TRP A 138 -13.54 -22.36 24.40
N VAL A 139 -12.29 -22.69 24.06
CA VAL A 139 -11.80 -24.08 24.06
C VAL A 139 -10.82 -24.35 25.21
N ALA A 140 -10.33 -23.30 25.89
CA ALA A 140 -9.29 -23.37 26.92
C ALA A 140 -8.06 -24.15 26.41
N MET A 141 -7.43 -23.65 25.34
CA MET A 141 -6.32 -24.32 24.65
C MET A 141 -5.04 -24.39 25.50
N GLY A 142 -4.98 -23.63 26.60
CA GLY A 142 -3.95 -23.74 27.63
C GLY A 142 -2.97 -22.58 27.61
N MET A 143 -2.19 -22.47 28.69
CA MET A 143 -1.39 -21.27 28.99
C MET A 143 -0.29 -20.93 27.97
N GLY A 144 0.16 -21.92 27.18
CA GLY A 144 1.13 -21.67 26.10
C GLY A 144 0.51 -20.90 24.93
N TRP A 145 -0.71 -21.25 24.53
CA TRP A 145 -1.41 -20.60 23.41
C TRP A 145 -1.90 -19.20 23.77
N THR A 146 -2.30 -18.98 25.03
CA THR A 146 -2.60 -17.63 25.54
C THR A 146 -1.36 -16.74 25.52
N ALA A 147 -0.22 -17.22 26.01
CA ALA A 147 1.01 -16.45 26.02
C ALA A 147 1.46 -16.07 24.60
N LEU A 148 1.42 -17.01 23.66
CA LEU A 148 1.80 -16.77 22.26
C LEU A 148 0.86 -15.77 21.57
N SER A 149 -0.44 -15.89 21.78
CA SER A 149 -1.43 -15.00 21.17
C SER A 149 -1.39 -13.59 21.76
N LEU A 150 -1.16 -13.45 23.06
CA LEU A 150 -0.90 -12.16 23.71
C LEU A 150 0.38 -11.50 23.19
N ALA A 151 1.46 -12.27 23.02
CA ALA A 151 2.70 -11.76 22.43
C ALA A 151 2.48 -11.27 20.98
N GLY A 152 1.73 -12.03 20.18
CA GLY A 152 1.34 -11.63 18.83
C GLY A 152 0.48 -10.37 18.81
N LEU A 153 -0.52 -10.27 19.70
CA LEU A 153 -1.36 -9.09 19.83
C LEU A 153 -0.53 -7.86 20.23
N MET A 154 0.37 -8.01 21.21
CA MET A 154 1.28 -6.94 21.61
C MET A 154 2.15 -6.48 20.45
N MET A 155 2.69 -7.39 19.64
CA MET A 155 3.46 -7.03 18.45
C MET A 155 2.61 -6.21 17.48
N VAL A 156 1.39 -6.66 17.16
CA VAL A 156 0.47 -5.93 16.27
C VAL A 156 0.13 -4.54 16.82
N LEU A 157 -0.14 -4.43 18.13
CA LEU A 157 -0.47 -3.16 18.76
C LEU A 157 0.71 -2.20 18.80
N ILE A 158 1.93 -2.69 19.08
CA ILE A 158 3.16 -1.88 19.09
C ILE A 158 3.48 -1.39 17.67
N THR A 159 3.49 -2.29 16.68
CA THR A 159 3.73 -1.91 15.29
C THR A 159 2.64 -0.95 14.79
N GLY A 160 1.39 -1.18 15.19
CA GLY A 160 0.29 -0.30 14.83
C GLY A 160 0.41 1.09 15.47
N ALA A 161 0.80 1.16 16.75
CA ALA A 161 1.00 2.43 17.45
C ALA A 161 2.15 3.23 16.84
N ALA A 162 3.26 2.57 16.52
CA ALA A 162 4.38 3.20 15.81
C ALA A 162 3.95 3.78 14.46
N LEU A 163 3.09 3.06 13.73
CA LEU A 163 2.54 3.54 12.46
C LEU A 163 1.58 4.73 12.64
N CYS A 164 0.78 4.73 13.70
CA CYS A 164 -0.05 5.88 14.07
C CYS A 164 0.80 7.12 14.38
N ASP A 165 1.87 6.96 15.16
CA ASP A 165 2.78 8.05 15.51
C ASP A 165 3.48 8.60 14.25
N GLU A 166 3.96 7.72 13.38
CA GLU A 166 4.64 8.06 12.13
C GLU A 166 3.73 8.85 11.16
N LEU A 167 2.42 8.59 11.23
CA LEU A 167 1.38 9.25 10.44
C LEU A 167 0.69 10.40 11.19
N ALA A 168 1.21 10.79 12.36
CA ALA A 168 0.64 11.84 13.22
C ALA A 168 -0.85 11.65 13.55
N MET A 169 -1.25 10.39 13.80
CA MET A 169 -2.62 10.02 14.17
C MET A 169 -2.73 9.59 15.63
N GLU A 170 -3.94 9.66 16.15
CA GLU A 170 -4.25 9.19 17.50
C GLU A 170 -4.09 7.66 17.59
N ARG A 171 -3.33 7.18 18.59
CA ARG A 171 -3.05 5.74 18.79
C ARG A 171 -4.29 4.86 18.99
N ARG A 172 -5.45 5.43 19.35
CA ARG A 172 -6.71 4.66 19.46
C ARG A 172 -7.16 4.01 18.15
N TYR A 173 -6.70 4.52 17.00
CA TYR A 173 -7.04 3.94 15.70
C TYR A 173 -6.38 2.58 15.44
N VAL A 174 -5.37 2.20 16.24
CA VAL A 174 -4.75 0.87 16.16
C VAL A 174 -5.78 -0.26 16.32
N PHE A 175 -6.80 -0.08 17.16
CA PHE A 175 -7.88 -1.05 17.32
C PHE A 175 -8.76 -1.21 16.07
N MET A 176 -8.71 -0.26 15.13
CA MET A 176 -9.43 -0.32 13.86
C MET A 176 -8.59 -0.99 12.75
N PHE A 177 -7.32 -1.31 12.99
CA PHE A 177 -6.44 -1.89 11.97
C PHE A 177 -6.90 -3.26 11.47
N PRO A 178 -7.50 -4.15 12.28
CA PRO A 178 -8.12 -5.38 11.77
C PRO A 178 -9.22 -5.10 10.73
N LEU A 179 -10.06 -4.10 10.96
CA LEU A 179 -11.07 -3.67 9.99
C LEU A 179 -10.41 -3.10 8.72
N GLY A 180 -9.38 -2.27 8.88
CA GLY A 180 -8.59 -1.74 7.76
C GLY A 180 -7.94 -2.84 6.91
N ALA A 181 -7.38 -3.88 7.55
CA ALA A 181 -6.76 -5.03 6.89
C ALA A 181 -7.78 -5.86 6.10
N VAL A 182 -8.98 -6.09 6.66
CA VAL A 182 -10.07 -6.77 5.94
C VAL A 182 -10.49 -5.96 4.72
N VAL A 183 -10.72 -4.65 4.87
CA VAL A 183 -11.07 -3.79 3.73
C VAL A 183 -9.97 -3.77 2.68
N MET A 184 -8.70 -3.68 3.08
CA MET A 184 -7.57 -3.74 2.17
C MET A 184 -7.55 -5.06 1.39
N ALA A 185 -7.75 -6.20 2.06
CA ALA A 185 -7.83 -7.50 1.42
C ALA A 185 -8.96 -7.56 0.37
N LEU A 186 -10.13 -7.01 0.70
CA LEU A 186 -11.25 -6.90 -0.25
C LEU A 186 -10.92 -6.01 -1.45
N ILE A 187 -10.23 -4.89 -1.24
CA ILE A 187 -9.75 -4.03 -2.33
C ILE A 187 -8.78 -4.80 -3.24
N MET A 188 -7.85 -5.58 -2.67
CA MET A 188 -6.90 -6.39 -3.42
C MET A 188 -7.60 -7.48 -4.26
N LEU A 189 -8.56 -8.18 -3.68
CA LEU A 189 -9.37 -9.17 -4.39
C LEU A 189 -10.19 -8.53 -5.52
N ASN A 190 -10.83 -7.40 -5.25
CA ASN A 190 -11.61 -6.68 -6.24
C ASN A 190 -10.73 -6.13 -7.38
N SER A 191 -9.54 -5.61 -7.06
CA SER A 191 -8.54 -5.19 -8.03
C SER A 191 -8.12 -6.33 -8.96
N MET A 192 -7.85 -7.50 -8.38
CA MET A 192 -7.52 -8.72 -9.12
C MET A 192 -8.68 -9.19 -10.01
N PHE A 193 -9.90 -9.23 -9.48
CA PHE A 193 -11.10 -9.64 -10.23
C PHE A 193 -11.35 -8.72 -11.44
N GLN A 194 -11.33 -7.41 -11.23
CA GLN A 194 -11.55 -6.42 -12.29
C GLN A 194 -10.54 -6.55 -13.44
N ILE A 195 -9.25 -6.71 -13.11
CA ILE A 195 -8.22 -6.80 -14.15
C ILE A 195 -8.24 -8.16 -14.86
N LEU A 196 -8.44 -9.26 -14.15
CA LEU A 196 -8.41 -10.59 -14.75
C LEU A 196 -9.67 -10.94 -15.55
N ILE A 197 -10.84 -10.52 -15.06
CA ILE A 197 -12.12 -10.92 -15.65
C ILE A 197 -12.71 -9.81 -16.51
N LEU A 198 -12.66 -8.56 -16.03
CA LEU A 198 -13.25 -7.43 -16.75
C LEU A 198 -12.26 -6.75 -17.70
N GLN A 199 -10.95 -7.09 -17.63
CA GLN A 199 -9.87 -6.55 -18.47
C GLN A 199 -9.86 -5.01 -18.56
N GLN A 200 -10.35 -4.37 -17.51
CA GLN A 200 -10.55 -2.93 -17.47
C GLN A 200 -10.03 -2.39 -16.15
N THR A 201 -9.23 -1.33 -16.26
CA THR A 201 -8.86 -0.52 -15.10
C THR A 201 -9.54 0.84 -15.27
N GLU A 202 -10.60 1.10 -14.50
CA GLU A 202 -11.28 2.38 -14.52
C GLU A 202 -10.72 3.33 -13.45
N TRP A 203 -10.35 4.54 -13.85
CA TRP A 203 -9.91 5.59 -12.95
C TRP A 203 -10.39 6.99 -13.39
N ARG A 204 -11.14 7.66 -12.49
CA ARG A 204 -11.68 9.02 -12.71
C ARG A 204 -12.37 9.18 -14.07
N GLY A 205 -13.22 8.23 -14.44
CA GLY A 205 -13.96 8.22 -15.70
C GLY A 205 -13.16 7.83 -16.94
N ARG A 206 -11.88 7.47 -16.80
CA ARG A 206 -11.07 6.91 -17.89
C ARG A 206 -10.98 5.39 -17.73
N VAL A 207 -11.32 4.67 -18.80
CA VAL A 207 -11.13 3.22 -18.87
C VAL A 207 -9.82 2.95 -19.59
N TYR A 208 -8.87 2.40 -18.85
CA TYR A 208 -7.63 1.90 -19.41
C TYR A 208 -7.89 0.46 -19.87
N LYS A 209 -7.91 0.26 -21.20
CA LYS A 209 -7.97 -1.08 -21.78
C LYS A 209 -6.58 -1.69 -21.70
N GLU A 210 -6.49 -2.81 -21.03
CA GLU A 210 -5.25 -3.56 -20.88
C GLU A 210 -5.04 -4.39 -22.16
N GLY A 211 -3.96 -4.10 -22.89
CA GLY A 211 -3.51 -4.85 -24.09
C GLY A 211 -2.38 -5.82 -23.77
#